data_AF-A0A382RDY1-F1
#
_entry.id   AF-A0A382RDY1-F1
#
_cell.length_a   1.000
_cell.length_b   1.000
_cell.length_c   1.000
_cell.angle_alpha   90.00
_cell.angle_beta   90.00
_cell.angle_gamma   90.00
#
_symmetry.space_group_name_H-M   'P 1'
#
loop_
_entity.id
_entity.type
_entity.pdbx_description
1 polymer ?
#
loop_
_entity_poly.entity_id
_entity_poly.type
_entity_poly.pdbx_seq_one_letter_code
_entity_poly.pdbx_strand_id
1 'polypeptide(L)'
;MQFDEILKKTEYTESNKPNLKDYESAYNSFDWNDDGYSRLEWLSDGGLNNAYESIDKHVAKGFGDKLSMIWIGKNGEEEKYTYSDF
;
A
#
# COMPACT_ATOMS: atom_id res chain seq x y z
N MET A 1 31.85 -0.76 3.87
CA MET A 1 31.51 -2.04 4.54
C MET A 1 30.99 -2.97 3.48
N GLN A 2 31.45 -4.22 3.45
CA GLN A 2 30.95 -5.26 2.56
C GLN A 2 29.93 -6.07 3.35
N PHE A 3 28.73 -6.23 2.79
CA PHE A 3 27.67 -7.04 3.36
C PHE A 3 27.44 -8.24 2.44
N ASP A 4 27.00 -9.36 3.01
CA ASP A 4 26.56 -10.50 2.20
C ASP A 4 25.24 -10.14 1.51
N GLU A 5 25.21 -10.22 0.18
CA GLU A 5 24.00 -9.97 -0.59
C GLU A 5 23.10 -11.21 -0.56
N ILE A 6 21.85 -11.03 -0.13
CA ILE A 6 20.81 -12.06 -0.24
C ILE A 6 20.13 -11.89 -1.60
N LEU A 7 20.51 -12.73 -2.56
CA LEU A 7 19.86 -12.77 -3.87
C LEU A 7 18.49 -13.45 -3.75
N LYS A 8 17.41 -12.70 -4.00
CA LYS A 8 16.07 -13.28 -4.10
C LYS A 8 15.93 -14.06 -5.40
N LYS A 9 15.18 -15.16 -5.36
CA LYS A 9 14.83 -15.92 -6.56
C LYS A 9 14.04 -15.01 -7.51
N THR A 10 14.47 -14.96 -8.76
CA THR A 10 13.85 -14.17 -9.83
C THR A 10 12.78 -14.95 -10.59
N GLU A 11 12.71 -16.27 -10.37
CA GLU A 11 11.65 -17.13 -10.90
C GLU A 11 10.45 -17.14 -9.96
N TYR A 12 9.32 -16.64 -10.46
CA TYR A 12 8.04 -16.65 -9.77
C TYR A 12 6.90 -16.86 -10.78
N THR A 13 5.81 -17.43 -10.30
CA THR A 13 4.52 -17.48 -10.99
C THR A 13 3.75 -16.19 -10.73
N GLU A 14 2.64 -16.00 -11.44
CA GLU A 14 1.74 -14.87 -11.18
C GLU A 14 1.19 -14.85 -9.74
N SER A 15 1.05 -16.02 -9.10
CA SER A 15 0.51 -16.14 -7.74
C SER A 15 1.51 -15.83 -6.64
N ASN A 16 2.82 -15.88 -6.90
CA ASN A 16 3.87 -15.60 -5.91
C ASN A 16 4.86 -14.51 -6.37
N LYS A 17 4.49 -13.75 -7.41
CA LYS A 17 5.29 -12.63 -7.89
C LYS A 17 5.43 -11.54 -6.81
N PRO A 18 6.63 -11.00 -6.59
CA PRO A 18 6.82 -9.88 -5.69
C PRO A 18 6.28 -8.58 -6.30
N ASN A 19 5.89 -7.63 -5.44
CA ASN A 19 5.51 -6.28 -5.87
C ASN A 19 6.69 -5.50 -6.45
N LEU A 20 7.91 -5.75 -5.94
CA LEU A 20 9.16 -5.20 -6.43
C LEU A 20 9.95 -6.30 -7.14
N LYS A 21 9.97 -6.25 -8.47
CA LYS A 21 10.54 -7.29 -9.33
C LYS A 21 12.03 -7.09 -9.59
N ASP A 22 12.39 -5.89 -10.02
CA ASP A 22 13.76 -5.44 -10.29
C ASP A 22 13.96 -4.14 -9.53
N TYR A 23 14.83 -4.18 -8.52
CA TYR A 23 15.09 -3.01 -7.68
C TYR A 23 15.83 -1.93 -8.44
N GLU A 24 16.86 -2.28 -9.22
CA GLU A 24 17.70 -1.32 -9.91
C GLU A 24 16.88 -0.57 -10.97
N SER A 25 16.11 -1.31 -11.76
CA SER A 25 15.21 -0.70 -12.75
C SER A 25 14.16 0.18 -12.08
N ALA A 26 13.47 -0.31 -11.04
CA ALA A 26 12.43 0.45 -10.37
C ALA A 26 12.98 1.73 -9.71
N TYR A 27 14.17 1.67 -9.12
CA TYR A 27 14.83 2.83 -8.53
C TYR A 27 15.20 3.86 -9.60
N ASN A 28 15.79 3.43 -10.71
CA ASN A 28 16.27 4.34 -11.75
C ASN A 28 15.14 4.98 -12.58
N SER A 29 13.96 4.34 -12.65
CA SER A 29 12.84 4.82 -13.46
C SER A 29 11.72 5.51 -12.67
N PHE A 30 11.75 5.50 -11.34
CA PHE A 30 10.69 6.08 -10.52
C PHE A 30 10.71 7.60 -10.60
N ASP A 31 9.56 8.22 -10.86
CA ASP A 31 9.37 9.66 -10.79
C ASP A 31 8.30 10.05 -9.75
N TRP A 32 8.62 11.02 -8.90
CA TRP A 32 7.70 11.43 -7.83
C TRP A 32 6.40 12.04 -8.33
N ASN A 33 6.41 12.76 -9.45
CA ASN A 33 5.20 13.38 -9.99
C ASN A 33 4.34 12.34 -10.68
N ASP A 34 4.94 11.58 -11.59
CA ASP A 34 4.22 10.65 -12.47
C ASP A 34 3.82 9.35 -11.76
N ASP A 35 4.61 8.86 -10.81
CA ASP A 35 4.32 7.61 -10.10
C ASP A 35 3.78 7.82 -8.68
N GLY A 36 4.19 8.89 -8.00
CA GLY A 36 3.81 9.16 -6.61
C GLY A 36 2.55 10.03 -6.53
N TYR A 37 2.71 11.31 -6.86
CA TYR A 37 1.68 12.34 -6.70
C TYR A 37 0.45 12.11 -7.56
N SER A 38 0.62 11.55 -8.76
CA SER A 38 -0.49 11.21 -9.67
C SER A 38 -1.48 10.18 -9.09
N ARG A 39 -1.05 9.41 -8.08
CA ARG A 39 -1.88 8.36 -7.44
C ARG A 39 -2.70 8.86 -6.26
N LEU A 40 -2.42 10.07 -5.77
CA LEU A 40 -3.25 10.74 -4.78
C LEU A 40 -4.47 11.33 -5.49
N GLU A 41 -5.64 11.25 -4.87
CA GLU A 41 -6.85 11.83 -5.44
C GLU A 41 -6.88 13.35 -5.29
N TRP A 42 -6.26 13.86 -4.21
CA TRP A 42 -6.36 15.24 -3.80
C TRP A 42 -7.82 15.66 -3.52
N LEU A 43 -8.00 16.74 -2.78
CA LEU A 43 -9.30 17.37 -2.65
C LEU A 43 -9.57 18.24 -3.88
N SER A 44 -10.85 18.44 -4.22
CA SER A 44 -11.29 19.22 -5.38
C SER A 44 -10.67 20.63 -5.46
N ASP A 45 -10.37 21.20 -4.29
CA ASP A 45 -9.87 22.57 -4.16
C ASP A 45 -8.33 22.63 -4.02
N GLY A 46 -7.63 21.53 -4.28
CA GLY A 46 -6.16 21.47 -4.33
C GLY A 46 -5.46 21.17 -3.00
N GLY A 47 -6.18 20.65 -2.01
CA GLY A 47 -5.61 20.24 -0.72
C GLY A 47 -5.32 18.73 -0.64
N LEU A 48 -4.45 18.33 0.29
CA LEU A 48 -4.24 16.92 0.63
C LEU A 48 -4.82 16.64 2.02
N ASN A 49 -5.66 15.61 2.12
CA ASN A 49 -6.17 15.11 3.40
C ASN A 49 -5.74 13.65 3.60
N ASN A 50 -4.89 13.43 4.60
CA ASN A 50 -4.33 12.10 4.87
C ASN A 50 -5.39 11.08 5.30
N ALA A 51 -6.44 11.51 6.03
CA ALA A 51 -7.51 10.61 6.46
C ALA A 51 -8.32 10.14 5.24
N TYR A 52 -8.74 11.07 4.37
CA TYR A 52 -9.45 10.75 3.13
C TYR A 52 -8.64 9.80 2.24
N GLU A 53 -7.36 10.10 2.05
CA GLU A 53 -6.46 9.27 1.26
C GLU A 53 -6.20 7.89 1.87
N SER A 54 -6.38 7.73 3.19
CA SER A 54 -6.11 6.46 3.87
C SER A 54 -7.36 5.61 4.09
N ILE A 55 -8.55 6.22 4.18
CA ILE A 55 -9.80 5.55 4.56
C ILE A 55 -10.90 5.85 3.53
N ASP A 56 -11.42 7.07 3.49
CA ASP A 56 -12.65 7.43 2.77
C ASP A 56 -12.57 7.10 1.27
N LYS A 57 -11.43 7.34 0.63
CA LYS A 57 -11.25 7.04 -0.80
C LYS A 57 -11.46 5.55 -1.12
N HIS A 58 -11.15 4.67 -0.18
CA HIS A 58 -11.31 3.23 -0.37
C HIS A 58 -12.79 2.84 -0.30
N VAL A 59 -13.55 3.42 0.63
CA VAL A 59 -15.00 3.26 0.69
C VAL A 59 -15.66 3.79 -0.58
N ALA A 60 -15.29 5.01 -1.01
CA ALA A 60 -15.82 5.64 -2.22
C ALA A 60 -15.56 4.82 -3.50
N LYS A 61 -14.45 4.06 -3.53
CA LYS A 61 -14.10 3.13 -4.62
C LYS A 61 -14.78 1.76 -4.53
N GLY A 62 -15.69 1.56 -3.58
CA GLY A 62 -16.40 0.29 -3.39
C GLY A 62 -15.61 -0.76 -2.63
N PHE A 63 -14.53 -0.39 -1.93
CA PHE A 63 -13.76 -1.29 -1.07
C PHE A 63 -14.18 -1.21 0.40
N GLY A 64 -15.39 -0.73 0.69
CA GLY A 64 -15.91 -0.57 2.06
C GLY A 64 -15.77 -1.84 2.90
N ASP A 65 -16.21 -2.98 2.37
CA ASP A 65 -16.18 -4.29 3.05
C ASP A 65 -14.77 -4.91 3.18
N LYS A 66 -13.73 -4.27 2.60
CA LYS A 66 -12.37 -4.78 2.66
C LYS A 66 -11.78 -4.51 4.03
N LEU A 67 -11.18 -5.54 4.64
CA LEU A 67 -10.45 -5.45 5.89
C LEU A 67 -9.32 -4.41 5.80
N SER A 68 -9.34 -3.42 6.69
CA SER A 68 -8.35 -2.33 6.75
C SER A 68 -7.48 -2.43 8.00
N MET A 69 -8.04 -2.87 9.14
CA MET A 69 -7.30 -3.03 10.39
C MET A 69 -7.67 -4.34 11.09
N ILE A 70 -6.65 -5.01 11.61
CA ILE A 70 -6.78 -6.10 12.57
C ILE A 70 -6.18 -5.60 13.88
N TRP A 71 -7.03 -5.45 14.90
CA TRP A 71 -6.59 -5.13 16.24
C TRP A 71 -6.42 -6.41 17.05
N ILE A 72 -5.28 -6.55 17.72
CA ILE A 72 -4.95 -7.70 18.57
C ILE A 72 -4.76 -7.22 20.00
N GLY A 73 -5.63 -7.68 20.88
CA GLY A 73 -5.62 -7.39 22.31
C GLY A 73 -4.52 -8.14 23.06
N LYS A 74 -4.22 -7.64 24.27
CA LYS A 74 -3.15 -8.19 25.11
C LYS A 74 -3.39 -9.64 25.51
N ASN A 75 -4.66 -10.07 25.63
CA ASN A 75 -4.99 -11.43 26.03
C ASN A 75 -5.38 -12.31 24.83
N GLY A 76 -5.05 -11.88 23.61
CA GLY A 76 -5.36 -12.60 22.38
C GLY A 76 -6.76 -12.32 21.83
N GLU A 77 -7.43 -11.26 22.28
CA GLU A 77 -8.63 -10.76 21.62
C GLU A 77 -8.28 -10.31 20.19
N GLU A 78 -9.19 -10.54 19.24
CA GLU A 78 -9.01 -10.12 17.86
C GLU A 78 -10.27 -9.39 17.41
N GLU A 79 -10.08 -8.17 16.92
CA GLU A 79 -11.12 -7.37 16.29
C GLU A 79 -10.70 -7.02 14.86
N LYS A 80 -11.67 -7.05 13.97
CA LYS A 80 -11.48 -6.83 12.54
C LYS A 80 -12.34 -5.67 12.10
N TYR A 81 -11.70 -4.70 11.48
CA TYR A 81 -12.35 -3.48 11.00
C TYR A 81 -12.13 -3.37 9.49
N THR A 82 -13.23 -3.19 8.79
CA THR A 82 -13.28 -2.87 7.36
C THR A 82 -13.06 -1.38 7.14
N TYR A 83 -12.91 -0.92 5.90
CA TYR A 83 -12.84 0.52 5.62
C TYR A 83 -14.10 1.27 6.02
N SER A 84 -15.28 0.62 5.98
CA SER A 84 -16.55 1.23 6.36
C SER A 84 -16.82 1.29 7.87
N ASP A 85 -15.98 0.66 8.70
CA ASP A 85 -16.09 0.73 10.17
C ASP A 85 -15.42 1.97 10.78
N PHE A 86 -14.73 2.78 9.96
CA PHE A 86 -14.10 4.05 10.33
C PHE A 86 -14.94 5.23 9.83
#